data_AF-X8IU96-F1
#
_entry.id   AF-X8IU96-F1
#
_cell.length_a   1.000
_cell.length_b   1.000
_cell.length_c   1.000
_cell.angle_alpha   90.00
_cell.angle_beta   90.00
_cell.angle_gamma   90.00
#
_symmetry.space_group_name_H-M   'P 1'
#
loop_
_entity.id
_entity.type
_entity.pdbx_description
1 polymer ?
#
loop_
_entity_poly.entity_id
_entity_poly.type
_entity_poly.pdbx_seq_one_letter_code
_entity_poly.pdbx_strand_id
1 'polypeptide(L)'
;MTTPEATSPTPTEAVNHAEEVDFLPLAQTRNGKVSGKGWKSQKTATKRSHMQAGVKAKSWEARMRKTATEAAIKKLHKEMVEEKAAEAARRREISQERKRARAEKARLEELAAKMSAKKAERLRKRAGRSKKVNG
;
A
#
# COMPACT_ATOMS: atom_id res chain seq x y z
N MET A 1 -66.89 20.15 47.02
CA MET A 1 -68.19 19.59 47.40
C MET A 1 -69.14 19.81 46.23
N THR A 2 -69.30 18.83 45.34
CA THR A 2 -70.35 17.79 45.30
C THR A 2 -71.64 18.29 44.61
N THR A 3 -71.85 17.83 43.37
CA THR A 3 -73.14 17.64 42.67
C THR A 3 -74.04 16.65 43.46
N PRO A 4 -75.38 16.55 43.24
CA PRO A 4 -76.07 16.28 41.95
C PRO A 4 -77.38 17.09 41.79
N GLU A 5 -78.39 16.79 40.95
CA GLU A 5 -78.66 15.66 40.02
C GLU A 5 -79.43 16.13 38.74
N ALA A 6 -80.37 15.33 38.21
CA ALA A 6 -81.12 15.57 36.96
C ALA A 6 -82.61 15.22 37.08
N THR A 7 -83.44 15.68 36.12
CA THR A 7 -84.49 14.89 35.42
C THR A 7 -85.22 15.73 34.34
N SER A 8 -85.44 15.13 33.16
CA SER A 8 -86.10 15.68 31.96
C SER A 8 -87.64 15.39 31.94
N PRO A 9 -88.46 15.94 31.00
CA PRO A 9 -88.54 15.38 29.64
C PRO A 9 -88.86 16.34 28.45
N THR A 10 -88.72 15.74 27.27
CA THR A 10 -88.95 16.08 25.83
C THR A 10 -90.37 16.61 25.46
N PRO A 11 -90.70 17.08 24.21
CA PRO A 11 -90.12 16.67 22.91
C PRO A 11 -90.06 17.66 21.71
N THR A 12 -89.55 17.13 20.59
CA THR A 12 -89.76 17.52 19.16
C THR A 12 -89.27 18.88 18.66
N GLU A 13 -88.17 18.85 17.89
CA GLU A 13 -88.24 19.16 16.46
C GLU A 13 -87.09 18.45 15.69
N ALA A 14 -87.42 17.73 14.62
CA ALA A 14 -86.44 17.01 13.82
C ALA A 14 -86.04 17.85 12.60
N VAL A 15 -84.96 18.63 12.72
CA VAL A 15 -84.43 19.42 11.61
C VAL A 15 -83.15 18.76 11.08
N ASN A 16 -83.31 17.94 10.05
CA ASN A 16 -82.18 17.44 9.27
C ASN A 16 -81.53 18.62 8.54
N HIS A 17 -80.37 19.07 9.00
CA HIS A 17 -79.45 19.86 8.18
C HIS A 17 -78.22 19.00 7.93
N ALA A 18 -77.92 18.79 6.65
CA ALA A 18 -76.92 17.84 6.20
C ALA A 18 -75.54 18.21 6.73
N GLU A 19 -74.75 17.19 7.07
CA GLU A 19 -73.33 17.36 7.36
C GLU A 19 -72.65 17.94 6.10
N GLU A 20 -72.23 19.21 6.16
CA GLU A 20 -71.30 19.76 5.18
C GLU A 20 -69.94 19.09 5.39
N VAL A 21 -69.72 17.99 4.66
CA VAL A 21 -68.46 17.27 4.67
C VAL A 21 -67.41 18.15 3.98
N ASP A 22 -66.57 18.81 4.77
CA ASP A 22 -65.42 19.58 4.28
C ASP A 22 -64.45 18.65 3.51
N PHE A 23 -64.57 18.66 2.19
CA PHE A 23 -63.74 17.86 1.29
C PHE A 23 -62.31 18.43 1.24
N LEU A 24 -61.48 18.07 2.22
CA LEU A 24 -60.04 18.26 2.16
C LEU A 24 -59.50 17.55 0.90
N PRO A 25 -58.97 18.28 -0.10
CA PRO A 25 -58.44 17.65 -1.29
C PRO A 25 -57.16 16.89 -0.92
N LEU A 26 -57.21 15.56 -0.91
CA LEU A 26 -56.02 14.73 -0.74
C LEU A 26 -55.01 15.09 -1.85
N ALA A 27 -53.93 15.76 -1.46
CA ALA A 27 -52.84 16.11 -2.36
C ALA A 27 -52.37 14.85 -3.12
N GLN A 28 -52.37 14.92 -4.45
CA GLN A 28 -52.15 13.75 -5.31
C GLN A 28 -50.75 13.15 -5.15
N THR A 29 -50.64 12.20 -4.22
CA THR A 29 -49.45 11.43 -3.84
C THR A 29 -48.33 12.23 -3.18
N ARG A 30 -47.54 11.54 -2.34
CA ARG A 30 -46.26 12.03 -1.78
C ARG A 30 -45.24 12.52 -2.82
N ASN A 31 -45.45 12.23 -4.11
CA ASN A 31 -44.55 12.59 -5.20
C ASN A 31 -45.04 13.70 -6.14
N GLY A 32 -46.30 14.16 -6.03
CA GLY A 32 -46.80 15.43 -6.59
C GLY A 32 -46.40 15.80 -8.03
N LYS A 33 -46.29 14.83 -8.96
CA LYS A 33 -45.85 15.12 -10.35
C LYS A 33 -47.05 15.40 -11.26
N VAL A 34 -47.30 16.68 -11.49
CA VAL A 34 -48.29 17.24 -12.46
C VAL A 34 -48.25 16.55 -13.83
N SER A 35 -47.10 16.05 -14.29
CA SER A 35 -46.95 15.40 -15.60
C SER A 35 -47.51 13.96 -15.72
N GLY A 36 -48.31 13.49 -14.76
CA GLY A 36 -48.98 12.17 -14.79
C GLY A 36 -48.04 10.96 -14.66
N LYS A 37 -46.72 11.16 -14.59
CA LYS A 37 -45.70 10.09 -14.59
C LYS A 37 -45.40 9.58 -13.18
N GLY A 38 -46.44 9.38 -12.37
CA GLY A 38 -46.34 8.89 -10.98
C GLY A 38 -45.77 7.48 -10.86
N TRP A 39 -45.88 6.68 -11.91
CA TRP A 39 -45.30 5.33 -12.03
C TRP A 39 -43.77 5.30 -12.14
N LYS A 40 -43.10 6.45 -12.33
CA LYS A 40 -41.64 6.52 -12.38
C LYS A 40 -41.07 6.71 -10.96
N SER A 41 -40.16 5.82 -10.57
CA SER A 41 -39.43 5.95 -9.32
C SER A 41 -38.65 7.26 -9.23
N GLN A 42 -38.51 7.79 -8.01
CA GLN A 42 -37.73 8.99 -7.76
C GLN A 42 -36.25 8.71 -8.04
N LYS A 43 -35.65 9.49 -8.95
CA LYS A 43 -34.21 9.43 -9.22
C LYS A 43 -33.44 9.82 -7.95
N THR A 44 -32.57 8.92 -7.48
CA THR A 44 -31.62 9.18 -6.39
C THR A 44 -30.19 9.15 -6.94
N ALA A 45 -29.23 9.73 -6.21
CA ALA A 45 -27.84 9.74 -6.65
C ALA A 45 -27.24 8.32 -6.64
N THR A 46 -26.66 7.90 -7.78
CA THR A 46 -26.06 6.57 -7.94
C THR A 46 -24.87 6.38 -7.00
N LYS A 47 -25.05 5.60 -5.93
CA LYS A 47 -23.98 5.20 -5.00
C LYS A 47 -23.07 4.18 -5.69
N ARG A 48 -21.88 4.60 -6.14
CA ARG A 48 -20.85 3.67 -6.65
C ARG A 48 -20.13 2.99 -5.49
N SER A 49 -20.05 1.65 -5.53
CA SER A 49 -19.28 0.85 -4.56
C SER A 49 -17.78 1.16 -4.61
N HIS A 50 -17.24 1.30 -5.83
CA HIS A 50 -15.87 1.72 -6.07
C HIS A 50 -15.79 3.22 -6.36
N MET A 51 -15.07 3.95 -5.49
CA MET A 51 -14.62 5.33 -5.72
C MET A 51 -13.13 5.43 -5.40
N GLN A 52 -12.40 6.19 -6.21
CA GLN A 52 -10.97 6.47 -6.01
C GLN A 52 -10.72 7.13 -4.65
N ALA A 53 -9.61 6.78 -3.99
CA ALA A 53 -9.30 7.26 -2.65
C ALA A 53 -9.18 8.81 -2.57
N GLY A 54 -8.72 9.45 -3.64
CA GLY A 54 -8.65 10.91 -3.76
C GLY A 54 -10.01 11.61 -3.81
N VAL A 55 -11.08 10.91 -4.22
CA VAL A 55 -12.48 11.40 -4.22
C VAL A 55 -13.18 11.07 -2.90
N LYS A 56 -12.75 10.01 -2.21
CA LYS A 56 -13.20 9.69 -0.83
C LYS A 56 -12.64 10.65 0.23
N ALA A 57 -11.56 11.38 -0.07
CA ALA A 57 -10.95 12.33 0.86
C ALA A 57 -11.78 13.62 0.97
N LYS A 58 -12.22 13.94 2.19
CA LYS A 58 -13.17 15.04 2.46
C LYS A 58 -12.56 16.45 2.38
N SER A 59 -11.23 16.57 2.42
CA SER A 59 -10.49 17.82 2.27
C SER A 59 -9.17 17.63 1.52
N TRP A 60 -8.63 18.71 0.93
CA TRP A 60 -7.30 18.71 0.30
C TRP A 60 -6.19 18.42 1.32
N GLU A 61 -6.26 19.01 2.50
CA GLU A 61 -5.29 18.76 3.59
C GLU A 61 -5.19 17.28 3.95
N ALA A 62 -6.32 16.55 4.01
CA ALA A 62 -6.31 15.13 4.30
C ALA A 62 -5.62 14.29 3.20
N ARG A 63 -5.54 14.80 1.96
CA ARG A 63 -4.73 14.21 0.89
C ARG A 63 -3.25 14.54 1.10
N MET A 64 -2.91 15.81 1.37
CA MET A 64 -1.53 16.24 1.61
C MET A 64 -0.88 15.59 2.83
N ARG A 65 -1.63 15.38 3.91
CA ARG A 65 -1.13 14.64 5.09
C ARG A 65 -0.80 13.19 4.73
N LYS A 66 -1.63 12.52 3.92
CA LYS A 66 -1.37 11.15 3.45
C LYS A 66 -0.13 11.07 2.55
N THR A 67 -0.02 11.95 1.55
CA THR A 67 1.16 11.97 0.66
C THR A 67 2.45 12.26 1.43
N ALA A 68 2.40 13.15 2.44
CA ALA A 68 3.53 13.39 3.34
C ALA A 68 3.91 12.14 4.16
N THR A 69 2.94 11.43 4.74
CA THR A 69 3.22 10.17 5.47
C THR A 69 3.77 9.08 4.55
N GLU A 70 3.24 8.93 3.33
CA GLU A 70 3.75 7.96 2.35
C GLU A 70 5.17 8.30 1.89
N ALA A 71 5.49 9.59 1.71
CA ALA A 71 6.84 10.04 1.39
C ALA A 71 7.83 9.76 2.52
N ALA A 72 7.44 10.01 3.78
CA ALA A 72 8.25 9.69 4.95
C ALA A 72 8.52 8.18 5.08
N ILE A 73 7.49 7.34 4.91
CA ILE A 73 7.63 5.87 4.92
C ILE A 73 8.55 5.40 3.79
N LYS A 74 8.39 5.92 2.57
CA LYS A 74 9.25 5.58 1.42
C LYS A 74 10.71 5.99 1.64
N LYS A 75 10.95 7.16 2.27
CA LYS A 75 12.29 7.62 2.63
C LYS A 75 12.95 6.65 3.62
N LEU A 76 12.30 6.33 4.74
CA LEU A 76 12.80 5.40 5.75
C LEU A 76 13.06 4.00 5.15
N HIS A 77 12.14 3.51 4.31
CA HIS A 77 12.32 2.24 3.63
C HIS A 77 13.55 2.24 2.71
N LYS A 78 13.75 3.33 1.95
CA LYS A 78 14.92 3.50 1.08
C LYS A 78 16.22 3.50 1.89
N GLU A 79 16.29 4.28 2.96
CA GLU A 79 17.44 4.37 3.86
C GLU A 79 17.82 2.97 4.42
N MET A 80 16.84 2.24 4.97
CA MET A 80 17.05 0.88 5.47
C MET A 80 17.55 -0.12 4.39
N VAL A 81 17.08 0.02 3.15
CA VAL A 81 17.51 -0.86 2.03
C VAL A 81 18.92 -0.50 1.58
N GLU A 82 19.25 0.79 1.50
CA GLU A 82 20.57 1.28 1.11
C GLU A 82 21.64 0.90 2.15
N GLU A 83 21.37 1.03 3.44
CA GLU A 83 22.26 0.58 4.52
C GLU A 83 22.56 -0.92 4.44
N LYS A 84 21.51 -1.75 4.29
CA LYS A 84 21.66 -3.21 4.15
C LYS A 84 22.42 -3.60 2.89
N ALA A 85 22.20 -2.90 1.79
CA ALA A 85 22.91 -3.12 0.53
C ALA A 85 24.40 -2.73 0.64
N ALA A 86 24.70 -1.59 1.28
CA ALA A 86 26.06 -1.12 1.51
C ALA A 86 26.87 -2.07 2.41
N GLU A 87 26.27 -2.58 3.50
CA GLU A 87 26.90 -3.61 4.32
C GLU A 87 27.17 -4.90 3.54
N ALA A 88 26.21 -5.36 2.74
CA ALA A 88 26.38 -6.55 1.91
C ALA A 88 27.46 -6.38 0.85
N ALA A 89 27.56 -5.19 0.22
CA ALA A 89 28.60 -4.82 -0.71
C ALA A 89 29.98 -4.85 -0.04
N ARG A 90 30.15 -4.14 1.08
CA ARG A 90 31.41 -4.11 1.87
C ARG A 90 31.90 -5.51 2.24
N ARG A 91 31.00 -6.40 2.70
CA ARG A 91 31.36 -7.81 3.04
C ARG A 91 31.82 -8.59 1.80
N ARG A 92 31.21 -8.35 0.63
CA ARG A 92 31.60 -8.97 -0.65
C ARG A 92 32.94 -8.45 -1.14
N GLU A 93 33.17 -7.14 -1.07
CA GLU A 93 34.42 -6.48 -1.47
C GLU A 93 35.61 -7.01 -0.69
N ILE A 94 35.55 -6.98 0.65
CA ILE A 94 36.58 -7.55 1.54
C ILE A 94 36.85 -9.02 1.21
N SER A 95 35.81 -9.80 0.90
CA SER A 95 35.96 -11.21 0.54
C SER A 95 36.61 -11.40 -0.83
N GLN A 96 36.30 -10.54 -1.80
CA GLN A 96 36.94 -10.53 -3.11
C GLN A 96 38.41 -10.10 -3.03
N GLU A 97 38.73 -9.04 -2.28
CA GLU A 97 40.10 -8.59 -2.03
C GLU A 97 40.95 -9.70 -1.41
N ARG A 98 40.45 -10.36 -0.34
CA ARG A 98 41.08 -11.53 0.27
C ARG A 98 41.24 -12.72 -0.69
N LYS A 99 40.39 -12.84 -1.72
CA LYS A 99 40.54 -13.86 -2.77
C LYS A 99 41.59 -13.45 -3.81
N ARG A 100 41.57 -12.19 -4.25
CA ARG A 100 42.54 -11.61 -5.21
C ARG A 100 43.96 -11.65 -4.66
N ALA A 101 44.18 -11.16 -3.43
CA ALA A 101 45.49 -11.17 -2.78
C ALA A 101 46.06 -12.60 -2.59
N ARG A 102 45.21 -13.59 -2.24
CA ARG A 102 45.63 -15.00 -2.17
C ARG A 102 45.97 -15.58 -3.53
N ALA A 103 45.20 -15.27 -4.57
CA ALA A 103 45.45 -15.74 -5.94
C ALA A 103 46.74 -15.12 -6.52
N GLU A 104 47.00 -13.84 -6.26
CA GLU A 104 48.23 -13.16 -6.64
C GLU A 104 49.45 -13.76 -5.93
N LYS A 105 49.37 -13.94 -4.60
CA LYS A 105 50.43 -14.59 -3.82
C LYS A 105 50.74 -16.00 -4.34
N ALA A 106 49.72 -16.82 -4.58
CA ALA A 106 49.89 -18.17 -5.13
C ALA A 106 50.55 -18.13 -6.54
N ARG A 107 50.15 -17.20 -7.41
CA ARG A 107 50.78 -17.01 -8.73
C ARG A 107 52.26 -16.64 -8.62
N LEU A 108 52.62 -15.76 -7.67
CA LEU A 108 54.02 -15.37 -7.44
C LEU A 108 54.83 -16.54 -6.86
N GLU A 109 54.28 -17.31 -5.94
CA GLU A 109 54.90 -18.53 -5.38
C GLU A 109 55.12 -19.60 -6.45
N GLU A 110 54.13 -19.84 -7.33
CA GLU A 110 54.29 -20.72 -8.48
C GLU A 110 55.40 -20.28 -9.44
N LEU A 111 55.49 -18.98 -9.74
CA LEU A 111 56.55 -18.43 -10.59
C LEU A 111 57.92 -18.57 -9.94
N ALA A 112 58.03 -18.28 -8.65
CA ALA A 112 59.25 -18.48 -7.87
C ALA A 112 59.67 -19.96 -7.83
N ALA A 113 58.72 -20.88 -7.61
CA ALA A 113 58.96 -22.32 -7.65
C ALA A 113 59.42 -22.79 -9.03
N LYS A 114 58.78 -22.35 -10.12
CA LYS A 114 59.19 -22.63 -11.51
C LYS A 114 60.62 -22.14 -11.80
N MET A 115 61.00 -20.96 -11.28
CA MET A 115 62.36 -20.43 -11.44
C MET A 115 63.39 -21.15 -10.57
N SER A 116 63.03 -21.53 -9.34
CA SER A 116 63.86 -22.35 -8.44
C SER A 116 64.14 -23.73 -9.03
N ALA A 117 63.11 -24.41 -9.56
CA ALA A 117 63.24 -25.69 -10.25
C ALA A 117 64.18 -25.60 -11.45
N LYS A 118 64.02 -24.58 -12.31
CA LYS A 118 64.95 -24.31 -13.44
C LYS A 118 66.38 -24.04 -12.97
N LYS A 119 66.58 -23.38 -11.82
CA LYS A 119 67.91 -23.16 -11.24
C LYS A 119 68.53 -24.48 -10.75
N ALA A 120 67.77 -25.32 -10.06
CA ALA A 120 68.20 -26.64 -9.62
C ALA A 120 68.55 -27.56 -10.81
N GLU A 121 67.75 -27.55 -11.87
CA GLU A 121 68.01 -28.29 -13.11
C GLU A 121 69.33 -27.83 -13.77
N ARG A 122 69.58 -26.51 -13.86
CA ARG A 122 70.85 -25.96 -14.36
C ARG A 122 72.05 -26.40 -13.53
N LEU A 123 71.92 -26.48 -12.20
CA LEU A 123 72.98 -26.97 -11.32
C LEU A 123 73.25 -28.47 -11.53
N ARG A 124 72.20 -29.31 -11.63
CA ARG A 124 72.34 -30.74 -11.97
C ARG A 124 73.02 -30.93 -13.33
N LYS A 125 72.60 -30.18 -14.35
CA LYS A 125 73.23 -30.17 -15.68
C LYS A 125 74.68 -29.70 -15.66
N ARG A 126 75.06 -28.76 -14.78
CA ARG A 126 76.46 -28.35 -14.58
C ARG A 126 77.30 -29.40 -13.86
N ALA A 127 76.77 -30.03 -12.81
CA ALA A 127 77.48 -31.07 -12.04
C ALA A 127 77.84 -32.30 -12.91
N GLY A 128 76.99 -32.66 -13.87
CA GLY A 128 77.31 -33.69 -14.89
C GLY A 128 78.15 -33.19 -16.07
N ARG A 129 78.58 -31.92 -16.10
CA ARG A 129 79.33 -31.30 -17.22
C ARG A 129 80.78 -30.98 -16.90
N SER A 130 81.23 -31.14 -15.66
CA SER A 130 82.66 -31.27 -15.39
C SER A 130 83.15 -32.52 -16.12
N LYS A 131 83.95 -32.30 -17.17
CA LYS A 131 84.70 -33.34 -17.88
C LYS A 131 85.34 -34.23 -16.82
N LYS A 132 85.05 -35.54 -16.86
CA LYS A 132 85.49 -36.56 -15.90
C LYS A 132 86.93 -36.35 -15.44
N VAL A 133 87.11 -35.68 -14.30
CA VAL A 133 88.38 -35.65 -13.56
C VAL A 133 88.31 -36.77 -12.53
N ASN A 134 88.17 -37.99 -13.02
CA ASN A 134 88.63 -39.16 -12.28
C ASN A 134 90.15 -39.20 -12.50
N GLY A 135 90.88 -38.47 -11.64
CA GLY A 135 92.11 -39.02 -11.08
C GLY A 135 91.74 -39.92 -9.91
#